data_AF-A0A849R6F3-F1
#
_entry.id   AF-A0A849R6F3-F1
#
_cell.length_a   1.000
_cell.length_b   1.000
_cell.length_c   1.000
_cell.angle_alpha   90.00
_cell.angle_beta   90.00
_cell.angle_gamma   90.00
#
_symmetry.space_group_name_H-M   'P 1'
#
loop_
_entity.id
_entity.type
_entity.pdbx_description
1 polymer ?
#
loop_
_entity_poly.entity_id
_entity_poly.type
_entity_poly.pdbx_seq_one_letter_code
_entity_poly.pdbx_strand_id
1 'polypeptide(L)'
;MKKRNNIRSGVIAIAIAVDLDFSTLAFAGDPARLVGKELDQNRELVVSVMQGRNYVVEVDQKGLIKQVVDTGANGDGTEMQQTANLTTKKDAPSTASSIELPENYQGQYAIDHIGANLPKIAAIYGLTPDKLKDILLTDDTVRIDSNNRIFYVDNDVEQQTGVESNVVGATVNGASSKDPALPMASPVMLVKAFNLHSKAGANITLYLDFVGYTAENTTWSKTTVVAPPYDLGGNPAVFDNNERTNIISIWNRVSEDFIPFDIDVTTEPPSTDALLRTSTADNTYGTRVVITKSGIINRAGGGVAYVGVGNMINNTAFQPAWVFQQALANNEKYIAEAVSHEAGHTFGLLHDGQKTATRVKPYYLGHGSDVTGWAPIMGIGYNKNLTQWSSGAYPGATNHQDDILVLEANGIPKRTDEIGDTFATATALTNINTGGTVIIQKFGIIETANDVDMYKMNTVGGVVNITVSPAATGSNLDAQLILYRPNGTVLTTSAPAAKLAANINKAVPAGTYYLAVRGSRHSMVGSDYGYPKYGSLGQYQVTGSYVKP
;
A
#
# COMPACT_ATOMS: atom_id res chain seq x y z
N MET A 1 14.32 -75.19 -4.25
CA MET A 1 15.74 -74.93 -4.58
C MET A 1 15.91 -73.46 -4.94
N LYS A 2 16.85 -72.75 -4.28
CA LYS A 2 17.55 -71.50 -4.68
C LYS A 2 16.68 -70.26 -5.03
N LYS A 3 16.67 -69.22 -4.19
CA LYS A 3 17.63 -68.08 -4.03
C LYS A 3 17.40 -66.89 -5.00
N ARG A 4 17.25 -65.72 -4.35
CA ARG A 4 17.88 -64.39 -4.60
C ARG A 4 17.22 -63.35 -5.54
N ASN A 5 16.96 -62.21 -4.87
CA ASN A 5 17.42 -60.83 -5.14
C ASN A 5 16.74 -59.92 -6.19
N ASN A 6 16.21 -58.83 -5.62
CA ASN A 6 16.46 -57.41 -5.89
C ASN A 6 16.03 -56.72 -7.21
N ILE A 7 15.21 -55.68 -6.97
CA ILE A 7 15.30 -54.28 -7.44
C ILE A 7 15.13 -54.03 -8.95
N ARG A 8 14.01 -53.39 -9.30
CA ARG A 8 13.86 -52.35 -10.35
C ARG A 8 12.74 -51.40 -9.89
N SER A 9 13.01 -50.11 -9.67
CA SER A 9 12.95 -49.02 -10.67
C SER A 9 11.63 -49.01 -11.46
N GLY A 10 10.70 -48.15 -11.06
CA GLY A 10 9.56 -47.67 -11.87
C GLY A 10 9.66 -46.15 -11.93
N VAL A 11 10.13 -45.58 -13.04
CA VAL A 11 9.33 -45.11 -14.20
C VAL A 11 8.38 -43.97 -13.82
N ILE A 12 8.83 -42.78 -14.21
CA ILE A 12 8.10 -41.52 -14.31
C ILE A 12 6.93 -41.71 -15.27
N ALA A 13 5.70 -41.41 -14.82
CA ALA A 13 4.55 -41.17 -15.68
C ALA A 13 4.16 -39.70 -15.53
N ILE A 14 4.52 -38.91 -16.53
CA ILE A 14 4.00 -37.56 -16.77
C ILE A 14 2.58 -37.74 -17.32
N ALA A 15 1.59 -37.24 -16.59
CA ALA A 15 0.25 -37.02 -17.11
C ALA A 15 0.00 -35.52 -17.12
N ILE A 16 0.09 -34.93 -18.31
CA ILE A 16 -0.44 -33.60 -18.62
C ILE A 16 -1.95 -33.80 -18.79
N ALA A 17 -2.74 -33.18 -17.92
CA ALA A 17 -4.16 -32.94 -18.14
C ALA A 17 -4.37 -31.42 -18.10
N VAL A 18 -4.81 -30.89 -19.23
CA VAL A 18 -5.14 -29.48 -19.46
C VAL A 18 -6.61 -29.29 -19.13
N ASP A 19 -6.87 -28.25 -18.35
CA ASP A 19 -8.08 -27.43 -18.24
C ASP A 19 -9.32 -27.86 -17.43
N LEU A 20 -9.80 -26.81 -16.72
CA LEU A 20 -11.11 -26.51 -16.14
C LEU A 20 -11.44 -27.10 -14.76
N ASP A 21 -11.13 -26.34 -13.71
CA ASP A 21 -12.16 -25.78 -12.80
C ASP A 21 -11.51 -24.80 -11.80
N PHE A 22 -11.75 -23.50 -11.98
CA PHE A 22 -11.44 -22.49 -10.97
C PHE A 22 -12.73 -22.12 -10.23
N SER A 23 -12.98 -22.81 -9.12
CA SER A 23 -13.79 -22.26 -8.05
C SER A 23 -13.34 -22.81 -6.70
N THR A 24 -13.43 -21.92 -5.70
CA THR A 24 -13.32 -22.10 -4.25
C THR A 24 -12.02 -21.66 -3.60
N LEU A 25 -12.19 -20.57 -2.84
CA LEU A 25 -11.36 -20.03 -1.79
C LEU A 25 -10.89 -21.16 -0.85
N ALA A 26 -9.58 -21.40 -0.78
CA ALA A 26 -9.00 -22.13 0.33
C ALA A 26 -8.81 -21.13 1.50
N PHE A 27 -9.75 -21.13 2.43
CA PHE A 27 -9.52 -20.56 3.76
C PHE A 27 -8.33 -21.30 4.39
N ALA A 28 -7.36 -20.56 4.94
CA ALA A 28 -6.46 -21.13 5.94
C ALA A 28 -7.34 -21.68 7.08
N GLY A 29 -7.35 -23.00 7.25
CA GLY A 29 -8.12 -23.63 8.33
C GLY A 29 -7.53 -23.26 9.69
N ASP A 30 -8.38 -23.16 10.71
CA ASP A 30 -7.94 -22.99 12.09
C ASP A 30 -7.12 -24.22 12.56
N PRO A 31 -5.83 -24.08 12.94
CA PRO A 31 -4.99 -25.18 13.42
C PRO A 31 -5.56 -25.89 14.66
N ALA A 32 -6.44 -25.23 15.42
CA ALA A 32 -7.13 -25.86 16.55
C ALA A 32 -7.98 -27.08 16.12
N ARG A 33 -8.37 -27.17 14.83
CA ARG A 33 -9.11 -28.31 14.27
C ARG A 33 -8.27 -29.57 14.07
N LEU A 34 -6.95 -29.48 14.21
CA LEU A 34 -6.02 -30.60 14.09
C LEU A 34 -5.81 -31.33 15.42
N VAL A 35 -6.03 -30.66 16.56
CA VAL A 35 -5.80 -31.21 17.90
C VAL A 35 -6.75 -32.38 18.17
N GLY A 36 -6.20 -33.50 18.66
CA GLY A 36 -6.92 -34.73 18.98
C GLY A 36 -7.14 -35.69 17.79
N LYS A 37 -6.67 -35.35 16.58
CA LYS A 37 -6.69 -36.25 15.41
C LYS A 37 -5.44 -37.13 15.36
N GLU A 38 -5.57 -38.34 14.80
CA GLU A 38 -4.42 -39.21 14.55
C GLU A 38 -3.61 -38.69 13.35
N LEU A 39 -2.31 -38.46 13.55
CA LEU A 39 -1.46 -37.78 12.56
C LEU A 39 -1.41 -38.55 11.24
N ASP A 40 -1.18 -39.86 11.28
CA ASP A 40 -0.95 -40.67 10.07
C ASP A 40 -2.18 -40.77 9.16
N GLN A 41 -3.38 -40.70 9.72
CA GLN A 41 -4.63 -40.73 8.96
C GLN A 41 -5.07 -39.34 8.47
N ASN A 42 -4.46 -38.26 8.97
CA ASN A 42 -4.86 -36.89 8.69
C ASN A 42 -3.72 -36.04 8.12
N ARG A 43 -2.65 -36.65 7.59
CA ARG A 43 -1.49 -35.93 7.03
C ARG A 43 -1.88 -34.93 5.95
N GLU A 44 -2.78 -35.30 5.04
CA GLU A 44 -3.25 -34.41 3.97
C GLU A 44 -4.03 -33.20 4.53
N LEU A 45 -4.81 -33.42 5.59
CA LEU A 45 -5.53 -32.34 6.27
C LEU A 45 -4.57 -31.40 7.02
N VAL A 46 -3.53 -31.95 7.66
CA VAL A 46 -2.47 -31.15 8.31
C VAL A 46 -1.73 -30.31 7.26
N VAL A 47 -1.36 -30.91 6.12
CA VAL A 47 -0.70 -30.21 5.01
C VAL A 47 -1.59 -29.13 4.40
N SER A 48 -2.90 -29.39 4.26
CA SER A 48 -3.86 -28.41 3.75
C SER A 48 -4.10 -27.26 4.73
N VAL A 49 -4.22 -27.53 6.03
CA VAL A 49 -4.45 -26.51 7.06
C VAL A 49 -3.20 -25.66 7.28
N MET A 50 -2.01 -26.28 7.22
CA MET A 50 -0.72 -25.62 7.44
C MET A 50 -0.01 -25.24 6.14
N GLN A 51 -0.74 -25.16 5.03
CA GLN A 51 -0.17 -24.88 3.72
C GLN A 51 0.55 -23.52 3.71
N GLY A 52 1.81 -23.52 3.29
CA GLY A 52 2.64 -22.31 3.25
C GLY A 52 3.36 -21.96 4.55
N ARG A 53 3.31 -22.83 5.58
CA ARG A 53 3.97 -22.63 6.89
C ARG A 53 5.01 -23.74 7.12
N ASN A 54 6.13 -23.43 7.78
CA ASN A 54 6.91 -24.41 8.52
C ASN A 54 6.21 -24.66 9.85
N TYR A 55 6.06 -25.92 10.24
CA TYR A 55 5.39 -26.27 11.47
C TYR A 55 5.96 -27.56 12.07
N VAL A 56 5.85 -27.68 13.39
CA VAL A 56 6.15 -28.90 14.12
C VAL A 56 4.85 -29.44 14.69
N VAL A 57 4.58 -30.72 14.43
CA VAL A 57 3.42 -31.42 15.01
C VAL A 57 3.88 -32.24 16.21
N GLU A 58 3.40 -31.90 17.40
CA GLU A 58 3.63 -32.71 18.59
C GLU A 58 2.51 -33.75 18.73
N VAL A 59 2.88 -35.02 18.84
CA VAL A 59 1.93 -36.13 19.05
C VAL A 59 2.09 -36.77 20.42
N ASP A 60 1.02 -37.35 20.95
CA ASP A 60 1.06 -38.14 22.18
C ASP A 60 1.59 -39.57 21.93
N GLN A 61 1.68 -40.37 22.99
CA GLN A 61 2.16 -41.76 22.93
C GLN A 61 1.28 -42.70 22.07
N LYS A 62 0.10 -42.23 21.64
CA LYS A 62 -0.84 -42.95 20.78
C LYS A 62 -0.90 -42.38 19.35
N GLY A 63 -0.06 -41.38 19.01
CA GLY A 63 -0.01 -40.76 17.69
C GLY A 63 -1.07 -39.67 17.44
N LEU A 64 -1.77 -39.21 18.49
CA LEU A 64 -2.74 -38.12 18.39
C LEU A 64 -2.05 -36.77 18.50
N ILE A 65 -2.45 -35.82 17.64
CA ILE A 65 -1.90 -34.46 17.61
C ILE A 65 -2.27 -33.72 18.88
N LYS A 66 -1.28 -33.34 19.71
CA LYS A 66 -1.47 -32.53 20.91
C LYS A 66 -1.49 -31.04 20.59
N GLN A 67 -0.59 -30.62 19.71
CA GLN A 67 -0.49 -29.24 19.24
C GLN A 67 0.28 -29.18 17.92
N VAL A 68 0.01 -28.13 17.15
CA VAL A 68 0.77 -27.78 15.95
C VAL A 68 1.41 -26.42 16.22
N VAL A 69 2.74 -26.41 16.25
CA VAL A 69 3.53 -25.19 16.48
C VAL A 69 3.91 -24.65 15.11
N ASP A 70 3.34 -23.52 14.72
CA ASP A 70 3.76 -22.77 13.54
C ASP A 70 5.12 -22.12 13.82
N THR A 71 6.12 -22.44 13.01
CA THR A 71 7.51 -22.00 13.16
C THR A 71 7.89 -20.90 12.17
N GLY A 72 6.92 -20.29 11.47
CA GLY A 72 7.13 -19.28 10.42
C GLY A 72 6.98 -19.88 9.01
N ALA A 73 6.95 -19.08 7.95
CA ALA A 73 6.70 -19.59 6.59
C ALA A 73 7.98 -19.84 5.73
N ASN A 74 7.81 -20.65 4.67
CA ASN A 74 8.62 -21.80 4.18
C ASN A 74 10.14 -21.73 3.90
N GLY A 75 10.77 -22.91 3.97
CA GLY A 75 11.68 -23.48 2.94
C GLY A 75 11.25 -24.94 2.68
N ASP A 76 11.43 -25.62 1.54
CA ASP A 76 12.20 -25.47 0.32
C ASP A 76 11.41 -26.08 -0.87
N GLY A 77 11.75 -25.77 -2.12
CA GLY A 77 11.00 -26.31 -3.27
C GLY A 77 11.57 -25.98 -4.64
N THR A 78 12.90 -26.00 -4.76
CA THR A 78 13.69 -26.29 -5.97
C THR A 78 13.31 -25.61 -7.31
N GLU A 79 14.13 -24.60 -7.64
CA GLU A 79 14.62 -24.11 -8.95
C GLU A 79 13.64 -23.70 -10.08
N MET A 80 13.62 -22.39 -10.37
CA MET A 80 14.24 -21.90 -11.61
C MET A 80 15.12 -20.68 -11.33
N GLN A 81 16.39 -20.82 -11.70
CA GLN A 81 17.44 -19.80 -11.66
C GLN A 81 17.17 -18.73 -12.73
N GLN A 82 17.27 -17.45 -12.34
CA GLN A 82 18.00 -16.48 -13.16
C GLN A 82 18.95 -15.71 -12.25
N THR A 83 20.22 -16.00 -12.46
CA THR A 83 21.39 -15.40 -11.83
C THR A 83 21.62 -13.99 -12.37
N ALA A 84 21.53 -12.97 -11.51
CA ALA A 84 22.25 -11.72 -11.74
C ALA A 84 23.71 -11.95 -11.33
N ASN A 85 24.62 -11.92 -12.31
CA ASN A 85 26.05 -12.06 -12.09
C ASN A 85 26.59 -10.92 -11.21
N LEU A 86 26.88 -11.21 -9.94
CA LEU A 86 27.81 -10.43 -9.13
C LEU A 86 29.07 -11.26 -8.93
N THR A 87 30.16 -10.80 -9.53
CA THR A 87 31.50 -11.35 -9.33
C THR A 87 31.89 -11.29 -7.86
N THR A 88 32.35 -12.42 -7.38
CA THR A 88 32.60 -12.74 -5.97
C THR A 88 33.71 -11.90 -5.35
N LYS A 89 33.44 -11.35 -4.16
CA LYS A 89 34.45 -11.23 -3.11
C LYS A 89 33.88 -11.80 -1.81
N LYS A 90 34.65 -12.74 -1.28
CA LYS A 90 34.32 -13.69 -0.21
C LYS A 90 34.44 -13.03 1.18
N ASP A 91 33.46 -13.33 2.03
CA ASP A 91 33.39 -13.25 3.50
C ASP A 91 34.05 -12.08 4.23
N ALA A 92 33.20 -11.21 4.79
CA ALA A 92 33.43 -10.53 6.07
C ALA A 92 32.08 -10.38 6.79
N PRO A 93 32.02 -10.52 8.14
CA PRO A 93 30.80 -10.22 8.88
C PRO A 93 30.48 -8.73 8.69
N SER A 94 29.38 -8.40 8.03
CA SER A 94 29.07 -7.00 7.72
C SER A 94 28.62 -6.27 8.99
N THR A 95 29.57 -5.65 9.70
CA THR A 95 29.29 -4.41 10.40
C THR A 95 29.10 -3.34 9.32
N ALA A 96 27.91 -3.28 8.71
CA ALA A 96 27.57 -2.13 7.89
C ALA A 96 27.49 -0.93 8.85
N SER A 97 28.50 -0.06 8.81
CA SER A 97 28.49 1.18 9.56
C SER A 97 27.31 2.02 9.05
N SER A 98 26.37 2.34 9.93
CA SER A 98 25.31 3.30 9.64
C SER A 98 25.92 4.62 9.14
N ILE A 99 25.37 5.21 8.09
CA ILE A 99 25.76 6.55 7.66
C ILE A 99 25.04 7.60 8.52
N GLU A 100 25.74 8.68 8.84
CA GLU A 100 25.10 9.84 9.47
C GLU A 100 24.22 10.57 8.44
N LEU A 101 23.14 11.19 8.93
CA LEU A 101 22.36 12.12 8.12
C LEU A 101 23.24 13.25 7.57
N PRO A 102 22.85 13.87 6.43
CA PRO A 102 23.52 15.07 5.93
C PRO A 102 23.64 16.13 7.02
N GLU A 103 24.59 17.05 6.88
CA GLU A 103 24.62 18.24 7.73
C GLU A 103 23.27 18.96 7.63
N ASN A 104 22.61 19.10 8.78
CA ASN A 104 21.24 19.56 8.86
C ASN A 104 20.98 20.40 10.10
N TYR A 105 19.93 21.20 10.01
CA TYR A 105 19.48 22.15 11.01
C TYR A 105 18.01 21.93 11.31
N GLN A 106 17.61 22.17 12.55
CA GLN A 106 16.23 21.98 13.04
C GLN A 106 15.83 23.14 13.95
N GLY A 107 14.52 23.39 14.11
CA GLY A 107 14.05 24.31 15.15
C GLY A 107 14.49 25.74 14.91
N GLN A 108 14.80 26.43 16.02
CA GLN A 108 15.36 27.77 15.96
C GLN A 108 16.71 27.81 15.23
N TYR A 109 17.54 26.77 15.33
CA TYR A 109 18.82 26.71 14.61
C TYR A 109 18.63 26.68 13.09
N ALA A 110 17.58 26.02 12.58
CA ALA A 110 17.25 26.06 11.16
C ALA A 110 16.86 27.48 10.73
N ILE A 111 16.04 28.17 11.53
CA ILE A 111 15.62 29.55 11.26
C ILE A 111 16.83 30.50 11.25
N ASP A 112 17.74 30.34 12.19
CA ASP A 112 18.95 31.15 12.29
C ASP A 112 19.91 30.86 11.12
N HIS A 113 20.06 29.58 10.74
CA HIS A 113 20.88 29.15 9.60
C HIS A 113 20.39 29.77 8.28
N ILE A 114 19.10 29.63 7.98
CA ILE A 114 18.53 30.16 6.73
C ILE A 114 18.45 31.69 6.74
N GLY A 115 18.31 32.30 7.93
CA GLY A 115 18.38 33.73 8.15
C GLY A 115 17.58 34.56 7.14
N ALA A 116 18.26 35.47 6.43
CA ALA A 116 17.65 36.34 5.44
C ALA A 116 17.06 35.60 4.22
N ASN A 117 17.42 34.33 3.99
CA ASN A 117 16.88 33.53 2.89
C ASN A 117 15.53 32.90 3.20
N LEU A 118 15.02 32.97 4.44
CA LEU A 118 13.74 32.37 4.84
C LEU A 118 12.60 32.67 3.84
N PRO A 119 12.36 33.93 3.39
CA PRO A 119 11.27 34.19 2.45
C PRO A 119 11.45 33.49 1.09
N LYS A 120 12.69 33.41 0.61
CA LYS A 120 13.01 32.73 -0.65
C LYS A 120 12.80 31.22 -0.53
N ILE A 121 13.22 30.62 0.58
CA ILE A 121 13.07 29.18 0.83
C ILE A 121 11.59 28.84 1.01
N ALA A 122 10.84 29.60 1.81
CA ALA A 122 9.41 29.40 1.97
C ALA A 122 8.67 29.42 0.61
N ALA A 123 9.01 30.37 -0.27
CA ALA A 123 8.42 30.46 -1.60
C ALA A 123 8.68 29.24 -2.51
N ILE A 124 9.85 28.57 -2.38
CA ILE A 124 10.14 27.33 -3.13
C ILE A 124 9.12 26.23 -2.81
N TYR A 125 8.65 26.20 -1.56
CA TYR A 125 7.70 25.21 -1.06
C TYR A 125 6.24 25.71 -1.04
N GLY A 126 5.96 26.86 -1.66
CA GLY A 126 4.61 27.45 -1.65
C GLY A 126 4.15 27.94 -0.29
N LEU A 127 5.07 28.19 0.64
CA LEU A 127 4.79 28.61 2.02
C LEU A 127 5.00 30.12 2.21
N THR A 128 4.33 30.67 3.22
CA THR A 128 4.70 31.98 3.76
C THR A 128 5.92 31.84 4.70
N PRO A 129 6.71 32.90 4.92
CA PRO A 129 7.83 32.86 5.86
C PRO A 129 7.40 32.46 7.28
N ASP A 130 6.24 32.93 7.73
CA ASP A 130 5.69 32.61 9.05
C ASP A 130 5.24 31.15 9.13
N LYS A 131 4.68 30.60 8.06
CA LYS A 131 4.31 29.18 8.04
C LYS A 131 5.53 28.27 8.06
N LEU A 132 6.60 28.60 7.32
CA LEU A 132 7.84 27.83 7.38
C LEU A 132 8.48 27.90 8.78
N LYS A 133 8.48 29.07 9.42
CA LYS A 133 8.93 29.19 10.83
C LYS A 133 8.11 28.32 11.78
N ASP A 134 6.78 28.37 11.65
CA ASP A 134 5.85 27.58 12.48
C ASP A 134 6.16 26.08 12.35
N ILE A 135 6.32 25.58 11.12
CA ILE A 135 6.71 24.18 10.86
C ILE A 135 8.05 23.87 11.52
N LEU A 136 9.10 24.66 11.25
CA LEU A 136 10.43 24.42 11.82
C LEU A 136 10.45 24.40 13.35
N LEU A 137 9.56 25.15 14.01
CA LEU A 137 9.48 25.24 15.48
C LEU A 137 8.59 24.16 16.11
N THR A 138 7.64 23.60 15.37
CA THR A 138 6.58 22.75 15.95
C THR A 138 6.57 21.31 15.44
N ASP A 139 7.20 21.08 14.30
CA ASP A 139 7.47 19.75 13.77
C ASP A 139 8.92 19.41 14.11
N ASP A 140 9.13 18.32 14.86
CA ASP A 140 10.46 17.89 15.30
C ASP A 140 11.09 16.83 14.38
N THR A 141 10.48 16.52 13.24
CA THR A 141 10.99 15.62 12.21
C THR A 141 11.45 16.37 10.96
N VAL A 142 10.99 17.61 10.75
CA VAL A 142 11.48 18.50 9.68
C VAL A 142 12.94 18.92 9.89
N ARG A 143 13.70 18.96 8.81
CA ARG A 143 15.11 19.40 8.77
C ARG A 143 15.35 20.32 7.58
N ILE A 144 16.35 21.19 7.71
CA ILE A 144 16.94 21.96 6.61
C ILE A 144 18.37 21.46 6.39
N ASP A 145 18.71 21.05 5.16
CA ASP A 145 20.09 20.70 4.82
C ASP A 145 20.98 21.94 4.59
N SER A 146 22.28 21.74 4.48
CA SER A 146 23.25 22.81 4.15
C SER A 146 22.99 23.56 2.82
N ASN A 147 22.17 23.00 1.92
CA ASN A 147 21.77 23.62 0.66
C ASN A 147 20.41 24.34 0.77
N ASN A 148 19.88 24.50 1.98
CA ASN A 148 18.57 25.10 2.27
C ASN A 148 17.37 24.31 1.70
N ARG A 149 17.47 22.99 1.62
CA ARG A 149 16.38 22.08 1.23
C ARG A 149 15.72 21.47 2.46
N ILE A 150 14.38 21.38 2.42
CA ILE A 150 13.58 20.69 3.42
C ILE A 150 13.66 19.18 3.16
N PHE A 151 13.85 18.41 4.22
CA PHE A 151 13.65 16.97 4.25
C PHE A 151 13.07 16.56 5.61
N TYR A 152 12.43 15.40 5.67
CA TYR A 152 11.90 14.83 6.91
C TYR A 152 12.74 13.64 7.37
N VAL A 153 12.77 13.49 8.70
CA VAL A 153 13.33 12.33 9.39
C VAL A 153 12.28 11.76 10.31
N ASP A 154 11.54 10.78 9.78
CA ASP A 154 10.32 10.27 10.37
C ASP A 154 10.64 9.23 11.42
N ASN A 155 10.77 9.72 12.66
CA ASN A 155 11.31 8.95 13.80
C ASN A 155 10.25 8.17 14.59
N ASP A 156 8.97 8.36 14.27
CA ASP A 156 7.89 7.90 15.13
C ASP A 156 7.52 6.43 14.91
N VAL A 157 8.27 5.58 15.62
CA VAL A 157 7.71 4.40 16.32
C VAL A 157 7.18 4.81 17.72
N GLU A 158 7.38 6.07 18.12
CA GLU A 158 7.08 6.58 19.46
C GLU A 158 5.62 7.02 19.63
N GLN A 159 4.69 6.05 19.50
CA GLN A 159 3.43 6.07 20.27
C GLN A 159 2.67 4.73 20.33
N GLN A 160 3.37 3.59 20.37
CA GLN A 160 2.78 2.33 20.86
C GLN A 160 3.18 1.93 22.28
N THR A 161 4.08 2.64 22.96
CA THR A 161 4.46 2.30 24.32
C THR A 161 4.10 3.40 25.30
N GLY A 162 2.94 3.24 25.96
CA GLY A 162 2.78 3.68 27.35
C GLY A 162 3.62 2.86 28.33
N VAL A 163 4.81 2.40 27.93
CA VAL A 163 5.76 1.67 28.78
C VAL A 163 7.17 2.07 28.35
N GLU A 164 7.88 2.73 29.26
CA GLU A 164 9.30 3.06 29.10
C GLU A 164 10.13 1.83 28.71
N SER A 165 11.00 2.03 27.73
CA SER A 165 11.94 1.04 27.23
C SER A 165 12.94 0.61 28.31
N ASN A 166 12.83 -0.65 28.70
CA ASN A 166 13.95 -1.47 29.13
C ASN A 166 13.48 -2.92 28.99
N VAL A 167 14.05 -3.71 28.07
CA VAL A 167 14.42 -5.12 28.27
C VAL A 167 15.13 -5.63 27.01
N VAL A 168 16.39 -6.00 27.21
CA VAL A 168 17.15 -6.96 26.39
C VAL A 168 16.47 -8.32 26.49
N GLY A 169 16.05 -8.91 25.36
CA GLY A 169 15.60 -10.29 25.27
C GLY A 169 14.28 -10.58 25.98
N ALA A 170 13.16 -10.38 25.28
CA ALA A 170 11.89 -10.95 25.69
C ALA A 170 11.16 -11.54 24.48
N THR A 171 10.82 -12.82 24.63
CA THR A 171 10.02 -13.65 23.75
C THR A 171 8.70 -12.95 23.41
N VAL A 172 8.43 -12.77 22.13
CA VAL A 172 7.24 -12.10 21.59
C VAL A 172 5.98 -12.93 21.85
N ASN A 173 5.22 -12.52 22.85
CA ASN A 173 3.77 -12.72 22.93
C ASN A 173 3.16 -11.33 23.09
N GLY A 174 2.63 -10.73 22.01
CA GLY A 174 2.11 -9.36 22.08
C GLY A 174 1.33 -8.90 20.85
N ALA A 175 0.04 -8.64 21.11
CA ALA A 175 -0.92 -7.83 20.35
C ALA A 175 -1.32 -8.28 18.93
N SER A 176 -2.50 -8.90 18.85
CA SER A 176 -3.23 -9.10 17.62
C SER A 176 -3.64 -7.76 16.99
N SER A 177 -2.94 -7.35 15.94
CA SER A 177 -3.48 -6.39 14.98
C SER A 177 -4.79 -6.97 14.41
N LYS A 178 -5.85 -6.16 14.38
CA LYS A 178 -7.12 -6.51 13.71
C LYS A 178 -7.02 -6.38 12.18
N ASP A 179 -5.82 -6.41 11.60
CA ASP A 179 -5.73 -6.51 10.14
C ASP A 179 -6.13 -7.94 9.73
N PRO A 180 -6.92 -8.11 8.67
CA PRO A 180 -7.11 -9.43 8.08
C PRO A 180 -5.75 -10.05 7.77
N ALA A 181 -5.60 -11.35 7.98
CA ALA A 181 -4.41 -12.06 7.51
C ALA A 181 -4.20 -11.75 6.02
N LEU A 182 -2.97 -11.43 5.63
CA LEU A 182 -2.64 -11.16 4.23
C LEU A 182 -3.12 -12.34 3.38
N PRO A 183 -3.94 -12.10 2.34
CA PRO A 183 -4.39 -13.18 1.48
C PRO A 183 -3.17 -13.80 0.81
N MET A 184 -3.09 -15.14 0.82
CA MET A 184 -2.01 -15.84 0.13
C MET A 184 -2.07 -15.54 -1.37
N ALA A 185 -1.00 -14.98 -1.91
CA ALA A 185 -0.86 -14.80 -3.34
C ALA A 185 -0.78 -16.18 -4.04
N SER A 186 -1.45 -16.32 -5.17
CA SER A 186 -1.34 -17.54 -5.98
C SER A 186 0.10 -17.71 -6.49
N PRO A 187 0.57 -18.93 -6.81
CA PRO A 187 1.90 -19.14 -7.37
C PRO A 187 2.19 -18.27 -8.61
N VAL A 188 1.17 -18.04 -9.45
CA VAL A 188 1.26 -17.16 -10.63
C VAL A 188 1.42 -15.68 -10.25
N MET A 189 0.87 -15.24 -9.12
CA MET A 189 1.06 -13.88 -8.63
C MET A 189 2.42 -13.70 -7.96
N LEU A 190 2.93 -14.72 -7.25
CA LEU A 190 4.24 -14.68 -6.59
C LEU A 190 5.41 -14.47 -7.56
N VAL A 191 5.31 -14.97 -8.79
CA VAL A 191 6.32 -14.71 -9.82
C VAL A 191 6.31 -13.27 -10.33
N LYS A 192 5.19 -12.54 -10.15
CA LYS A 192 5.04 -11.15 -10.57
C LYS A 192 5.55 -10.13 -9.55
N ALA A 193 5.98 -10.55 -8.35
CA ALA A 193 6.35 -9.61 -7.27
C ALA A 193 7.35 -8.51 -7.69
N PHE A 194 8.19 -8.76 -8.71
CA PHE A 194 9.18 -7.81 -9.26
C PHE A 194 8.84 -7.33 -10.69
N ASN A 195 7.57 -7.45 -11.10
CA ASN A 195 7.05 -7.06 -12.42
C ASN A 195 5.59 -6.57 -12.28
N LEU A 196 5.30 -5.78 -11.25
CA LEU A 196 3.98 -5.18 -11.05
C LEU A 196 3.99 -3.77 -11.61
N HIS A 197 2.88 -3.36 -12.23
CA HIS A 197 2.68 -2.03 -12.79
C HIS A 197 1.23 -1.60 -12.58
N SER A 198 1.01 -0.42 -12.01
CA SER A 198 -0.34 0.09 -11.77
C SER A 198 -0.89 0.80 -13.01
N LYS A 199 0.00 1.35 -13.83
CA LYS A 199 -0.33 2.02 -15.10
C LYS A 199 0.88 2.00 -16.04
N ALA A 200 1.23 0.80 -16.52
CA ALA A 200 2.35 0.64 -17.46
C ALA A 200 2.26 1.61 -18.65
N GLY A 201 3.34 2.34 -18.89
CA GLY A 201 3.43 3.36 -19.95
C GLY A 201 3.02 4.76 -19.54
N ALA A 202 2.67 5.01 -18.26
CA ALA A 202 2.59 6.36 -17.73
C ALA A 202 3.94 7.07 -17.83
N ASN A 203 3.89 8.39 -17.98
CA ASN A 203 5.08 9.21 -18.10
C ASN A 203 5.85 9.35 -16.76
N ILE A 204 5.14 9.22 -15.65
CA ILE A 204 5.72 9.31 -14.31
C ILE A 204 5.84 7.91 -13.72
N THR A 205 7.00 7.59 -13.15
CA THR A 205 7.25 6.31 -12.49
C THR A 205 7.53 6.50 -11.00
N LEU A 206 6.80 5.78 -10.14
CA LEU A 206 7.15 5.56 -8.73
C LEU A 206 7.68 4.14 -8.59
N TYR A 207 9.00 4.00 -8.50
CA TYR A 207 9.63 2.70 -8.34
C TYR A 207 9.75 2.31 -6.87
N LEU A 208 9.15 1.18 -6.50
CA LEU A 208 9.26 0.55 -5.19
C LEU A 208 10.42 -0.45 -5.21
N ASP A 209 11.57 -0.02 -4.70
CA ASP A 209 12.81 -0.78 -4.76
C ASP A 209 12.96 -1.69 -3.54
N PHE A 210 12.63 -2.97 -3.74
CA PHE A 210 12.83 -4.03 -2.76
C PHE A 210 14.15 -4.79 -2.95
N VAL A 211 14.82 -4.64 -4.10
CA VAL A 211 15.94 -5.50 -4.51
C VAL A 211 17.30 -4.98 -4.06
N GLY A 212 17.30 -3.88 -3.30
CA GLY A 212 18.49 -3.25 -2.78
C GLY A 212 19.05 -2.19 -3.73
N TYR A 213 19.76 -1.22 -3.16
CA TYR A 213 20.23 -0.05 -3.88
C TYR A 213 21.58 0.44 -3.38
N THR A 214 22.42 0.85 -4.32
CA THR A 214 23.68 1.53 -4.03
C THR A 214 23.51 3.00 -4.40
N ALA A 215 23.34 3.85 -3.41
CA ALA A 215 23.23 5.30 -3.60
C ALA A 215 24.62 5.93 -3.61
N GLU A 216 24.97 6.59 -4.71
CA GLU A 216 26.24 7.30 -4.89
C GLU A 216 25.97 8.73 -5.33
N ASN A 217 26.87 9.66 -4.97
CA ASN A 217 26.75 11.08 -5.32
C ASN A 217 25.43 11.72 -4.87
N THR A 218 24.89 11.27 -3.75
CA THR A 218 23.67 11.82 -3.15
C THR A 218 24.02 12.77 -2.01
N THR A 219 23.09 13.67 -1.67
CA THR A 219 23.20 14.53 -0.50
C THR A 219 23.01 13.73 0.80
N TRP A 220 22.46 12.51 0.74
CA TRP A 220 22.29 11.65 1.92
C TRP A 220 23.62 11.29 2.59
N SER A 221 24.70 11.14 1.82
CA SER A 221 26.02 10.87 2.37
C SER A 221 27.14 11.27 1.42
N LYS A 222 28.27 11.71 1.98
CA LYS A 222 29.51 11.95 1.25
C LYS A 222 30.17 10.66 0.75
N THR A 223 29.71 9.50 1.22
CA THR A 223 30.17 8.17 0.82
C THR A 223 29.03 7.36 0.23
N THR A 224 29.36 6.32 -0.53
CA THR A 224 28.38 5.34 -1.03
C THR A 224 27.54 4.76 0.10
N VAL A 225 26.22 4.74 -0.09
CA VAL A 225 25.26 4.07 0.79
C VAL A 225 24.86 2.76 0.14
N VAL A 226 25.14 1.65 0.81
CA VAL A 226 24.76 0.31 0.32
C VAL A 226 23.56 -0.18 1.12
N ALA A 227 22.38 -0.12 0.52
CA ALA A 227 21.17 -0.65 1.08
C ALA A 227 20.94 -2.07 0.57
N PRO A 228 20.89 -3.08 1.45
CA PRO A 228 20.58 -4.43 1.04
C PRO A 228 19.11 -4.57 0.63
N PRO A 229 18.77 -5.68 -0.03
CA PRO A 229 17.38 -6.05 -0.32
C PRO A 229 16.50 -6.09 0.93
N TYR A 230 15.20 -5.91 0.70
CA TYR A 230 14.14 -6.23 1.65
C TYR A 230 14.24 -7.71 2.08
N ASP A 231 14.11 -7.96 3.38
CA ASP A 231 14.42 -9.26 3.98
C ASP A 231 13.64 -9.46 5.29
N LEU A 232 12.73 -10.42 5.30
CA LEU A 232 12.01 -10.90 6.48
C LEU A 232 12.67 -12.15 7.06
N GLY A 233 13.26 -12.99 6.20
CA GLY A 233 13.80 -14.31 6.55
C GLY A 233 15.21 -14.31 7.11
N GLY A 234 15.91 -13.17 7.07
CA GLY A 234 17.33 -13.07 7.41
C GLY A 234 18.26 -13.57 6.30
N ASN A 235 17.75 -13.71 5.06
CA ASN A 235 18.50 -14.15 3.90
C ASN A 235 18.27 -13.20 2.71
N PRO A 236 19.00 -12.08 2.63
CA PRO A 236 18.79 -11.05 1.60
C PRO A 236 19.19 -11.52 0.19
N ALA A 237 19.71 -12.74 0.01
CA ALA A 237 20.07 -13.28 -1.30
C ALA A 237 18.89 -13.91 -2.06
N VAL A 238 17.80 -14.25 -1.36
CA VAL A 238 16.67 -14.98 -1.95
C VAL A 238 15.36 -14.47 -1.39
N PHE A 239 14.44 -14.06 -2.26
CA PHE A 239 13.08 -13.69 -1.87
C PHE A 239 12.16 -14.91 -1.75
N ASP A 240 11.73 -15.20 -0.53
CA ASP A 240 10.79 -16.26 -0.22
C ASP A 240 9.33 -15.87 -0.58
N ASN A 241 8.39 -16.81 -0.40
CA ASN A 241 6.99 -16.58 -0.73
C ASN A 241 6.29 -15.57 0.20
N ASN A 242 6.75 -15.40 1.44
CA ASN A 242 6.20 -14.40 2.35
C ASN A 242 6.61 -13.02 1.92
N GLU A 243 7.88 -12.83 1.58
CA GLU A 243 8.42 -11.57 1.12
C GLU A 243 7.75 -11.18 -0.19
N ARG A 244 7.61 -12.11 -1.14
CA ARG A 244 6.86 -11.88 -2.39
C ARG A 244 5.40 -11.52 -2.13
N THR A 245 4.74 -12.17 -1.17
CA THR A 245 3.37 -11.82 -0.79
C THR A 245 3.29 -10.42 -0.18
N ASN A 246 4.23 -10.06 0.69
CA ASN A 246 4.33 -8.72 1.27
C ASN A 246 4.57 -7.66 0.18
N ILE A 247 5.49 -7.90 -0.75
CA ILE A 247 5.78 -6.99 -1.86
C ILE A 247 4.52 -6.73 -2.70
N ILE A 248 3.76 -7.77 -3.04
CA ILE A 248 2.50 -7.62 -3.79
C ILE A 248 1.48 -6.82 -2.98
N SER A 249 1.36 -7.08 -1.68
CA SER A 249 0.40 -6.37 -0.82
C SER A 249 0.77 -4.90 -0.62
N ILE A 250 2.05 -4.60 -0.35
CA ILE A 250 2.58 -3.24 -0.26
C ILE A 250 2.31 -2.50 -1.57
N TRP A 251 2.66 -3.13 -2.70
CA TRP A 251 2.40 -2.55 -4.02
C TRP A 251 0.91 -2.27 -4.26
N ASN A 252 0.00 -3.16 -3.85
CA ASN A 252 -1.45 -2.92 -4.01
C ASN A 252 -1.91 -1.68 -3.23
N ARG A 253 -1.45 -1.51 -1.99
CA ARG A 253 -1.82 -0.35 -1.15
C ARG A 253 -1.29 0.95 -1.72
N VAL A 254 0.01 0.98 -2.04
CA VAL A 254 0.65 2.17 -2.63
C VAL A 254 0.06 2.49 -4.00
N SER A 255 -0.27 1.46 -4.80
CA SER A 255 -0.93 1.66 -6.09
C SER A 255 -2.34 2.22 -5.95
N GLU A 256 -3.07 1.85 -4.90
CA GLU A 256 -4.39 2.40 -4.58
C GLU A 256 -4.27 3.89 -4.21
N ASP A 257 -3.30 4.25 -3.34
CA ASP A 257 -3.06 5.64 -2.94
C ASP A 257 -2.78 6.55 -4.16
N PHE A 258 -2.01 6.05 -5.13
CA PHE A 258 -1.65 6.78 -6.35
C PHE A 258 -2.61 6.53 -7.54
N ILE A 259 -3.65 5.72 -7.38
CA ILE A 259 -4.60 5.39 -8.46
C ILE A 259 -5.34 6.60 -9.05
N PRO A 260 -5.57 7.73 -8.33
CA PRO A 260 -6.20 8.91 -8.92
C PRO A 260 -5.30 9.67 -9.91
N PHE A 261 -4.04 9.25 -10.07
CA PHE A 261 -3.04 9.95 -10.86
C PHE A 261 -2.58 9.16 -12.09
N ASP A 262 -2.04 9.86 -13.09
CA ASP A 262 -1.38 9.29 -14.26
C ASP A 262 0.10 9.02 -13.95
N ILE A 263 0.30 8.02 -13.08
CA ILE A 263 1.59 7.55 -12.59
C ILE A 263 1.61 6.01 -12.58
N ASP A 264 2.75 5.44 -12.91
CA ASP A 264 3.01 4.02 -12.81
C ASP A 264 3.74 3.70 -11.50
N VAL A 265 3.04 3.08 -10.56
CA VAL A 265 3.63 2.49 -9.38
C VAL A 265 4.12 1.10 -9.76
N THR A 266 5.41 0.85 -9.64
CA THR A 266 6.02 -0.39 -10.14
C THR A 266 7.00 -1.01 -9.17
N THR A 267 7.08 -2.34 -9.19
CA THR A 267 8.16 -3.13 -8.56
C THR A 267 9.18 -3.65 -9.57
N GLU A 268 8.98 -3.40 -10.86
CA GLU A 268 9.95 -3.67 -11.91
C GLU A 268 11.04 -2.60 -11.89
N PRO A 269 12.33 -2.95 -11.77
CA PRO A 269 13.40 -1.96 -11.85
C PRO A 269 13.36 -1.24 -13.21
N PRO A 270 13.11 0.09 -13.23
CA PRO A 270 13.16 0.85 -14.46
C PRO A 270 14.62 1.05 -14.90
N SER A 271 14.83 1.48 -16.15
CA SER A 271 16.14 1.99 -16.54
C SER A 271 16.51 3.20 -15.68
N THR A 272 17.79 3.39 -15.38
CA THR A 272 18.25 4.50 -14.52
C THR A 272 17.80 5.86 -15.05
N ASP A 273 17.81 6.04 -16.38
CA ASP A 273 17.42 7.29 -17.03
C ASP A 273 15.91 7.57 -16.92
N ALA A 274 15.06 6.54 -16.78
CA ALA A 274 13.61 6.72 -16.67
C ALA A 274 13.17 7.36 -15.35
N LEU A 275 14.05 7.40 -14.33
CA LEU A 275 13.78 8.08 -13.06
C LEU A 275 14.39 9.50 -13.01
N LEU A 276 15.17 9.90 -14.02
CA LEU A 276 15.86 11.17 -14.01
C LEU A 276 15.15 12.18 -14.90
N ARG A 277 14.79 13.33 -14.33
CA ARG A 277 14.31 14.46 -15.13
C ARG A 277 15.48 15.32 -15.59
N THR A 278 15.74 15.38 -16.89
CA THR A 278 16.93 16.03 -17.45
C THR A 278 16.70 17.47 -17.92
N SER A 279 15.46 17.84 -18.23
CA SER A 279 15.10 19.19 -18.68
C SER A 279 13.63 19.52 -18.44
N THR A 280 13.21 20.76 -18.72
CA THR A 280 11.78 21.13 -18.67
C THR A 280 10.95 20.49 -19.78
N ALA A 281 11.58 20.09 -20.90
CA ALA A 281 10.92 19.39 -21.99
C ALA A 281 10.82 17.87 -21.73
N ASP A 282 11.57 17.40 -20.73
CA ASP A 282 11.54 16.02 -20.28
C ASP A 282 10.31 15.79 -19.40
N ASN A 283 9.37 15.03 -19.95
CA ASN A 283 8.12 14.68 -19.30
C ASN A 283 8.11 13.22 -18.85
N THR A 284 9.18 12.45 -19.09
CA THR A 284 9.27 11.05 -18.67
C THR A 284 10.34 10.92 -17.61
N TYR A 285 9.91 10.83 -16.35
CA TYR A 285 10.80 10.80 -15.20
C TYR A 285 10.13 10.08 -14.04
N GLY A 286 10.77 10.02 -12.88
CA GLY A 286 10.18 9.37 -11.73
C GLY A 286 10.92 9.61 -10.44
N THR A 287 10.60 8.77 -9.47
CA THR A 287 11.27 8.72 -8.19
C THR A 287 11.43 7.28 -7.73
N ARG A 288 12.30 7.06 -6.74
CA ARG A 288 12.54 5.78 -6.12
C ARG A 288 12.27 5.87 -4.64
N VAL A 289 11.52 4.90 -4.11
CA VAL A 289 11.48 4.61 -2.68
C VAL A 289 12.22 3.30 -2.46
N VAL A 290 13.30 3.35 -1.69
CA VAL A 290 14.06 2.15 -1.33
C VAL A 290 13.53 1.59 -0.01
N ILE A 291 13.02 0.35 -0.07
CA ILE A 291 12.54 -0.38 1.10
C ILE A 291 13.65 -1.34 1.55
N THR A 292 14.25 -1.04 2.70
CA THR A 292 15.43 -1.77 3.19
C THR A 292 15.43 -1.92 4.71
N LYS A 293 16.38 -2.66 5.25
CA LYS A 293 16.55 -2.85 6.69
C LYS A 293 16.92 -1.55 7.40
N SER A 294 16.60 -1.46 8.69
CA SER A 294 16.97 -0.30 9.51
C SER A 294 18.47 -0.25 9.79
N GLY A 295 18.94 0.91 10.26
CA GLY A 295 20.34 1.11 10.63
C GLY A 295 21.28 1.40 9.45
N ILE A 296 20.76 1.55 8.23
CA ILE A 296 21.53 2.09 7.10
C ILE A 296 21.79 3.58 7.30
N ILE A 297 20.75 4.33 7.68
CA ILE A 297 20.83 5.75 8.05
C ILE A 297 20.65 5.87 9.57
N ASN A 298 21.59 6.53 10.25
CA ASN A 298 21.54 6.70 11.70
C ASN A 298 20.37 7.62 12.09
N ARG A 299 19.71 7.29 13.19
CA ARG A 299 18.58 8.07 13.75
C ARG A 299 17.42 8.29 12.76
N ALA A 300 17.20 7.36 11.83
CA ALA A 300 16.01 7.32 11.01
C ALA A 300 15.05 6.25 11.55
N GLY A 301 13.79 6.62 11.77
CA GLY A 301 12.73 5.70 12.18
C GLY A 301 12.12 4.99 10.98
N GLY A 302 10.87 5.33 10.64
CA GLY A 302 10.11 4.73 9.55
C GLY A 302 10.62 5.07 8.16
N GLY A 303 11.09 6.30 7.94
CA GLY A 303 11.61 6.75 6.67
C GLY A 303 12.31 8.11 6.70
N VAL A 304 12.87 8.49 5.56
CA VAL A 304 13.42 9.82 5.28
C VAL A 304 13.18 10.19 3.82
N ALA A 305 12.79 11.44 3.56
CA ALA A 305 12.63 11.94 2.19
C ALA A 305 12.88 13.45 2.08
N TYR A 306 13.46 13.86 0.95
CA TYR A 306 13.53 15.27 0.56
C TYR A 306 12.18 15.74 0.03
N VAL A 307 11.81 16.97 0.38
CA VAL A 307 10.53 17.53 -0.03
C VAL A 307 10.63 18.16 -1.43
N GLY A 308 9.69 17.82 -2.32
CA GLY A 308 9.51 18.51 -3.61
C GLY A 308 10.67 18.31 -4.59
N VAL A 309 11.22 17.09 -4.65
CA VAL A 309 12.34 16.74 -5.54
C VAL A 309 11.94 15.79 -6.69
N GLY A 310 10.72 15.25 -6.67
CA GLY A 310 10.22 14.29 -7.65
C GLY A 310 10.21 14.83 -9.08
N ASN A 311 9.85 16.11 -9.27
CA ASN A 311 9.85 16.77 -10.58
C ASN A 311 11.05 17.71 -10.80
N MET A 312 12.04 17.72 -9.90
CA MET A 312 13.20 18.59 -10.05
C MET A 312 14.09 18.12 -11.20
N ILE A 313 14.57 19.05 -12.02
CA ILE A 313 15.57 18.75 -13.04
C ILE A 313 16.90 18.43 -12.35
N ASN A 314 17.53 17.32 -12.75
CA ASN A 314 18.77 16.80 -12.18
C ASN A 314 18.63 16.49 -10.66
N ASN A 315 17.55 15.83 -10.29
CA ASN A 315 17.21 15.47 -8.90
C ASN A 315 18.05 14.33 -8.29
N THR A 316 19.01 13.74 -9.04
CA THR A 316 19.80 12.57 -8.61
C THR A 316 20.38 12.73 -7.21
N ALA A 317 20.87 13.93 -6.88
CA ALA A 317 21.48 14.19 -5.58
C ALA A 317 20.49 14.03 -4.41
N PHE A 318 19.18 14.24 -4.61
CA PHE A 318 18.17 14.21 -3.56
C PHE A 318 17.40 12.89 -3.49
N GLN A 319 17.70 11.96 -4.41
CA GLN A 319 17.13 10.62 -4.47
C GLN A 319 17.99 9.63 -3.66
N PRO A 320 17.44 8.50 -3.20
CA PRO A 320 16.03 8.13 -3.20
C PRO A 320 15.32 8.65 -1.93
N ALA A 321 14.01 8.41 -1.82
CA ALA A 321 13.36 8.30 -0.53
C ALA A 321 13.68 6.94 0.11
N TRP A 322 13.75 6.87 1.44
CA TRP A 322 14.11 5.66 2.17
C TRP A 322 13.02 5.24 3.13
N VAL A 323 12.71 3.94 3.15
CA VAL A 323 11.78 3.32 4.10
C VAL A 323 12.47 2.14 4.80
N PHE A 324 12.39 2.10 6.13
CA PHE A 324 13.14 1.15 6.94
C PHE A 324 12.23 0.09 7.58
N GLN A 325 12.10 -1.08 6.93
CA GLN A 325 11.12 -2.12 7.30
C GLN A 325 11.16 -2.56 8.77
N GLN A 326 12.35 -2.64 9.39
CA GLN A 326 12.50 -3.16 10.76
C GLN A 326 12.01 -2.16 11.81
N ALA A 327 12.19 -0.86 11.56
CA ALA A 327 11.63 0.21 12.38
C ALA A 327 10.09 0.22 12.29
N LEU A 328 9.54 -0.27 11.17
CA LEU A 328 8.12 -0.44 10.93
C LEU A 328 7.61 -1.83 11.38
N ALA A 329 8.30 -2.45 12.34
CA ALA A 329 7.98 -3.76 12.90
C ALA A 329 7.86 -4.90 11.85
N ASN A 330 8.49 -4.74 10.68
CA ASN A 330 8.32 -5.60 9.51
C ASN A 330 6.84 -5.80 9.10
N ASN A 331 5.98 -4.86 9.47
CA ASN A 331 4.56 -4.94 9.21
C ASN A 331 4.27 -4.41 7.79
N GLU A 332 3.65 -5.27 6.97
CA GLU A 332 3.27 -4.98 5.58
C GLU A 332 2.56 -3.64 5.41
N LYS A 333 1.54 -3.38 6.21
CA LYS A 333 0.75 -2.16 6.13
C LYS A 333 1.56 -0.96 6.56
N TYR A 334 2.34 -1.08 7.63
CA TYR A 334 3.15 0.05 8.13
C TYR A 334 4.20 0.46 7.10
N ILE A 335 4.79 -0.53 6.43
CA ILE A 335 5.72 -0.31 5.31
C ILE A 335 5.01 0.37 4.14
N ALA A 336 3.83 -0.09 3.74
CA ALA A 336 3.08 0.53 2.65
C ALA A 336 2.69 1.99 2.95
N GLU A 337 2.18 2.26 4.15
CA GLU A 337 1.83 3.62 4.60
C GLU A 337 3.07 4.53 4.59
N ALA A 338 4.21 4.03 5.09
CA ALA A 338 5.47 4.79 5.02
C ALA A 338 5.92 5.03 3.57
N VAL A 339 5.83 4.04 2.68
CA VAL A 339 6.19 4.20 1.26
C VAL A 339 5.38 5.33 0.61
N SER A 340 4.06 5.35 0.80
CA SER A 340 3.21 6.41 0.26
C SER A 340 3.51 7.77 0.90
N HIS A 341 3.81 7.79 2.20
CA HIS A 341 4.19 9.00 2.95
C HIS A 341 5.51 9.62 2.43
N GLU A 342 6.57 8.82 2.31
CA GLU A 342 7.87 9.28 1.82
C GLU A 342 7.83 9.68 0.34
N ALA A 343 7.03 8.97 -0.47
CA ALA A 343 6.74 9.39 -1.84
C ALA A 343 6.00 10.74 -1.85
N GLY A 344 5.02 10.93 -0.96
CA GLY A 344 4.29 12.18 -0.78
C GLY A 344 5.23 13.36 -0.51
N HIS A 345 6.20 13.21 0.39
CA HIS A 345 7.25 14.22 0.59
C HIS A 345 8.02 14.51 -0.69
N THR A 346 8.46 13.47 -1.39
CA THR A 346 9.19 13.63 -2.67
C THR A 346 8.40 14.49 -3.66
N PHE A 347 7.08 14.43 -3.62
CA PHE A 347 6.16 15.23 -4.42
C PHE A 347 5.56 16.46 -3.70
N GLY A 348 6.26 16.96 -2.68
CA GLY A 348 6.02 18.30 -2.10
C GLY A 348 5.07 18.36 -0.91
N LEU A 349 4.55 17.22 -0.45
CA LEU A 349 3.68 17.18 0.71
C LEU A 349 4.46 17.37 2.02
N LEU A 350 3.81 18.02 2.98
CA LEU A 350 4.27 18.23 4.36
C LEU A 350 3.38 17.40 5.29
N HIS A 351 3.80 17.23 6.54
CA HIS A 351 3.02 16.43 7.48
C HIS A 351 1.62 16.97 7.74
N ASP A 352 0.68 16.04 7.80
CA ASP A 352 -0.65 16.23 8.36
C ASP A 352 -0.61 16.02 9.86
N GLY A 353 -0.28 17.09 10.58
CA GLY A 353 -0.15 17.11 12.04
C GLY A 353 -1.37 17.62 12.78
N GLN A 354 -1.30 17.59 14.12
CA GLN A 354 -2.39 18.01 14.97
C GLN A 354 -1.96 18.94 16.11
N LYS A 355 -2.63 20.09 16.18
CA LYS A 355 -2.61 21.00 17.32
C LYS A 355 -3.79 20.71 18.24
N THR A 356 -3.47 20.38 19.48
CA THR A 356 -4.41 20.23 20.59
C THR A 356 -4.26 21.40 21.56
N ALA A 357 -5.05 21.43 22.63
CA ALA A 357 -4.93 22.47 23.65
C ALA A 357 -3.56 22.46 24.37
N THR A 358 -2.85 21.34 24.39
CA THR A 358 -1.63 21.15 25.20
C THR A 358 -0.38 20.86 24.40
N ARG A 359 -0.48 20.48 23.12
CA ARG A 359 0.67 20.13 22.27
C ARG A 359 0.37 20.30 20.79
N VAL A 360 1.42 20.54 20.01
CA VAL A 360 1.46 20.32 18.56
C VAL A 360 2.18 19.00 18.32
N LYS A 361 1.64 18.16 17.44
CA LYS A 361 2.24 16.91 17.00
C LYS A 361 2.47 16.95 15.49
N PRO A 362 3.62 16.44 15.00
CA PRO A 362 3.91 16.40 13.57
C PRO A 362 2.89 15.53 12.83
N TYR A 363 2.36 14.48 13.44
CA TYR A 363 1.39 13.58 12.81
C TYR A 363 0.02 13.55 13.50
N TYR A 364 -1.03 13.48 12.69
CA TYR A 364 -2.37 13.12 13.10
C TYR A 364 -2.57 11.60 13.01
N LEU A 365 -2.99 10.98 14.11
CA LEU A 365 -3.15 9.52 14.23
C LEU A 365 -4.51 8.99 13.69
N GLY A 366 -5.30 9.89 13.11
CA GLY A 366 -6.65 9.58 12.66
C GLY A 366 -7.68 9.44 13.79
N HIS A 367 -8.87 8.98 13.41
CA HIS A 367 -10.01 8.76 14.29
C HIS A 367 -10.94 7.67 13.70
N GLY A 368 -12.09 7.44 14.34
CA GLY A 368 -13.00 6.38 13.93
C GLY A 368 -12.46 4.98 14.23
N SER A 369 -13.25 3.97 13.91
CA SER A 369 -12.94 2.57 14.14
C SER A 369 -13.36 1.69 12.97
N ASP A 370 -12.92 0.44 13.00
CA ASP A 370 -13.31 -0.58 12.03
C ASP A 370 -13.03 -0.12 10.59
N VAL A 371 -13.83 -0.54 9.62
CA VAL A 371 -13.56 -0.31 8.18
C VAL A 371 -13.61 1.16 7.77
N THR A 372 -14.25 2.03 8.54
CA THR A 372 -14.31 3.49 8.30
C THR A 372 -13.35 4.27 9.19
N GLY A 373 -12.50 3.60 9.97
CA GLY A 373 -11.45 4.26 10.74
C GLY A 373 -10.49 4.95 9.78
N TRP A 374 -10.40 6.28 9.90
CA TRP A 374 -9.75 7.17 8.94
C TRP A 374 -8.47 7.82 9.47
N ALA A 375 -7.45 7.95 8.62
CA ALA A 375 -6.29 8.81 8.82
C ALA A 375 -5.80 9.41 7.49
N PRO A 376 -5.14 10.59 7.51
CA PRO A 376 -4.46 11.11 6.34
C PRO A 376 -3.14 10.35 6.07
N ILE A 377 -2.78 10.17 4.80
CA ILE A 377 -1.51 9.50 4.40
C ILE A 377 -0.29 10.26 4.95
N MET A 378 -0.31 11.59 4.91
CA MET A 378 0.76 12.44 5.48
C MET A 378 0.70 12.56 7.02
N GLY A 379 -0.21 11.84 7.68
CA GLY A 379 -0.22 11.62 9.14
C GLY A 379 0.32 10.24 9.48
N ILE A 380 -0.33 9.52 10.40
CA ILE A 380 0.00 8.12 10.71
C ILE A 380 -1.25 7.24 10.59
N GLY A 381 -1.31 6.46 9.52
CA GLY A 381 -2.42 5.57 9.16
C GLY A 381 -2.31 4.12 9.65
N TYR A 382 -1.23 3.75 10.34
CA TYR A 382 -0.88 2.36 10.69
C TYR A 382 -2.04 1.52 11.26
N ASN A 383 -2.90 2.11 12.09
CA ASN A 383 -4.02 1.43 12.74
C ASN A 383 -5.40 1.86 12.21
N LYS A 384 -5.46 2.37 10.98
CA LYS A 384 -6.68 2.82 10.29
C LYS A 384 -6.89 2.01 9.03
N ASN A 385 -8.14 1.73 8.69
CA ASN A 385 -8.48 0.89 7.53
C ASN A 385 -8.66 1.72 6.27
N LEU A 386 -9.04 2.98 6.44
CA LEU A 386 -9.19 3.95 5.38
C LEU A 386 -8.11 5.01 5.54
N THR A 387 -7.16 5.04 4.63
CA THR A 387 -6.12 6.08 4.55
C THR A 387 -6.32 6.84 3.25
N GLN A 388 -6.15 8.15 3.27
CA GLN A 388 -6.49 9.00 2.11
C GLN A 388 -5.57 10.20 2.03
N TRP A 389 -5.38 10.73 0.82
CA TRP A 389 -4.92 12.11 0.63
C TRP A 389 -5.91 13.09 1.27
N SER A 390 -5.39 14.19 1.78
CA SER A 390 -6.09 15.05 2.73
C SER A 390 -6.06 16.53 2.31
N SER A 391 -6.99 17.27 2.90
CA SER A 391 -7.04 18.74 2.83
C SER A 391 -6.93 19.38 4.21
N GLY A 392 -6.49 18.61 5.22
CA GLY A 392 -6.49 19.04 6.62
C GLY A 392 -7.91 19.17 7.22
N ALA A 393 -8.89 18.43 6.70
CA ALA A 393 -10.29 18.52 7.09
C ALA A 393 -10.61 17.74 8.39
N TYR A 394 -9.76 17.86 9.40
CA TYR A 394 -9.93 17.23 10.72
C TYR A 394 -9.61 18.22 11.86
N PRO A 395 -10.12 17.96 13.09
CA PRO A 395 -9.96 18.90 14.19
C PRO A 395 -8.49 19.13 14.57
N GLY A 396 -8.10 20.41 14.54
CA GLY A 396 -6.77 20.84 14.93
C GLY A 396 -5.68 20.57 13.89
N ALA A 397 -6.03 20.32 12.63
CA ALA A 397 -5.03 20.15 11.57
C ALA A 397 -4.01 21.31 11.57
N THR A 398 -2.72 20.96 11.52
CA THR A 398 -1.62 21.94 11.43
C THR A 398 -1.25 22.26 9.99
N ASN A 399 -1.68 21.39 9.06
CA ASN A 399 -1.49 21.53 7.64
C ASN A 399 -2.85 21.52 6.92
N HIS A 400 -2.93 22.31 5.85
CA HIS A 400 -4.12 22.47 5.00
C HIS A 400 -3.71 22.52 3.53
N GLN A 401 -2.63 21.80 3.18
CA GLN A 401 -2.33 21.53 1.78
C GLN A 401 -3.52 20.82 1.15
N ASP A 402 -3.86 21.18 -0.08
CA ASP A 402 -4.68 20.32 -0.92
C ASP A 402 -3.71 19.30 -1.53
N ASP A 403 -3.60 18.13 -0.89
CA ASP A 403 -2.60 17.13 -1.24
C ASP A 403 -2.64 16.77 -2.73
N ILE A 404 -3.84 16.57 -3.28
CA ILE A 404 -4.05 16.26 -4.70
C ILE A 404 -3.50 17.37 -5.60
N LEU A 405 -3.75 18.64 -5.28
CA LEU A 405 -3.21 19.77 -6.05
C LEU A 405 -1.69 19.93 -5.86
N VAL A 406 -1.15 19.63 -4.69
CA VAL A 406 0.30 19.69 -4.45
C VAL A 406 1.01 18.60 -5.24
N LEU A 407 0.50 17.37 -5.24
CA LEU A 407 1.04 16.27 -6.06
C LEU A 407 1.02 16.63 -7.55
N GLU A 408 -0.09 17.21 -8.04
CA GLU A 408 -0.21 17.70 -9.43
C GLU A 408 0.82 18.79 -9.75
N ALA A 409 0.94 19.81 -8.90
CA ALA A 409 1.91 20.90 -9.06
C ALA A 409 3.36 20.40 -9.00
N ASN A 410 3.60 19.27 -8.32
CA ASN A 410 4.90 18.62 -8.20
C ASN A 410 5.10 17.46 -9.17
N GLY A 411 4.38 17.47 -10.29
CA GLY A 411 4.70 16.67 -11.47
C GLY A 411 3.99 15.34 -11.58
N ILE A 412 3.01 15.06 -10.73
CA ILE A 412 2.15 13.87 -10.86
C ILE A 412 0.79 14.30 -11.44
N PRO A 413 0.60 14.24 -12.77
CA PRO A 413 -0.67 14.63 -13.38
C PRO A 413 -1.83 13.77 -12.87
N LYS A 414 -3.02 14.37 -12.78
CA LYS A 414 -4.25 13.62 -12.48
C LYS A 414 -4.55 12.61 -13.60
N ARG A 415 -5.16 11.49 -13.23
CA ARG A 415 -5.67 10.53 -14.20
C ARG A 415 -6.82 11.14 -14.98
N THR A 416 -6.94 10.78 -16.25
CA THR A 416 -8.09 11.14 -17.08
C THR A 416 -9.28 10.27 -16.73
N ASP A 417 -10.47 10.87 -16.61
CA ASP A 417 -11.73 10.15 -16.48
C ASP A 417 -11.93 9.14 -17.64
N GLU A 418 -12.36 7.93 -17.28
CA GLU A 418 -12.58 6.79 -18.18
C GLU A 418 -14.08 6.54 -18.44
N ILE A 419 -14.98 7.04 -17.59
CA ILE A 419 -16.43 6.78 -17.61
C ILE A 419 -17.21 8.07 -17.38
N GLY A 420 -17.76 8.64 -18.45
CA GLY A 420 -18.33 9.98 -18.35
C GLY A 420 -19.45 10.20 -17.32
N ASP A 421 -19.46 11.40 -16.76
CA ASP A 421 -20.25 11.85 -15.60
C ASP A 421 -21.79 11.95 -15.74
N THR A 422 -22.32 11.80 -16.95
CA THR A 422 -23.69 12.24 -17.27
C THR A 422 -24.53 11.12 -17.89
N PHE A 423 -25.85 11.31 -17.90
CA PHE A 423 -26.75 10.34 -18.55
C PHE A 423 -26.51 10.23 -20.06
N ALA A 424 -26.00 11.30 -20.68
CA ALA A 424 -25.68 11.34 -22.11
C ALA A 424 -24.38 10.59 -22.43
N THR A 425 -23.42 10.60 -21.51
CA THR A 425 -22.11 9.95 -21.62
C THR A 425 -22.04 8.60 -20.90
N ALA A 426 -23.16 8.15 -20.32
CA ALA A 426 -23.22 6.95 -19.51
C ALA A 426 -22.76 5.69 -20.26
N THR A 427 -21.87 4.93 -19.64
CA THR A 427 -21.38 3.64 -20.16
C THR A 427 -22.43 2.55 -19.97
N ALA A 428 -22.60 1.67 -20.96
CA ALA A 428 -23.52 0.54 -20.82
C ALA A 428 -23.03 -0.43 -19.73
N LEU A 429 -23.87 -0.70 -18.71
CA LEU A 429 -23.60 -1.72 -17.70
C LEU A 429 -23.98 -3.08 -18.24
N THR A 430 -23.11 -3.66 -19.06
CA THR A 430 -23.40 -4.92 -19.74
C THR A 430 -23.47 -6.07 -18.75
N ASN A 431 -24.51 -6.88 -18.91
CA ASN A 431 -24.70 -8.09 -18.12
C ASN A 431 -24.20 -9.31 -18.91
N ILE A 432 -23.26 -10.07 -18.35
CA ILE A 432 -22.65 -11.23 -19.01
C ILE A 432 -23.37 -12.49 -18.53
N ASN A 433 -23.67 -13.40 -19.45
CA ASN A 433 -24.29 -14.68 -19.12
C ASN A 433 -23.21 -15.72 -18.80
N THR A 434 -23.23 -16.31 -17.60
CA THR A 434 -22.43 -17.50 -17.27
C THR A 434 -23.35 -18.58 -16.72
N GLY A 435 -23.53 -19.68 -17.48
CA GLY A 435 -24.27 -20.87 -16.99
C GLY A 435 -25.72 -20.63 -16.56
N GLY A 436 -26.44 -19.69 -17.20
CA GLY A 436 -27.81 -19.31 -16.82
C GLY A 436 -27.92 -18.26 -15.71
N THR A 437 -26.78 -17.88 -15.10
CA THR A 437 -26.70 -16.76 -14.16
C THR A 437 -26.25 -15.51 -14.91
N VAL A 438 -26.97 -14.42 -14.66
CA VAL A 438 -26.76 -13.10 -15.25
C VAL A 438 -25.85 -12.33 -14.29
N ILE A 439 -24.60 -12.03 -14.69
CA ILE A 439 -23.57 -11.44 -13.81
C ILE A 439 -22.94 -10.19 -14.46
N ILE A 440 -22.94 -9.09 -13.72
CA ILE A 440 -22.16 -7.88 -14.00
C ILE A 440 -20.75 -8.06 -13.41
N GLN A 441 -19.73 -7.73 -14.19
CA GLN A 441 -18.35 -7.55 -13.72
C GLN A 441 -17.73 -6.38 -14.48
N LYS A 442 -17.58 -5.24 -13.82
CA LYS A 442 -17.00 -4.03 -14.42
C LYS A 442 -16.09 -3.35 -13.41
N PHE A 443 -14.91 -2.93 -13.85
CA PHE A 443 -14.00 -2.12 -13.07
C PHE A 443 -14.10 -0.66 -13.49
N GLY A 444 -13.86 0.23 -12.54
CA GLY A 444 -13.75 1.68 -12.72
C GLY A 444 -12.88 2.28 -11.64
N ILE A 445 -12.59 3.57 -11.77
CA ILE A 445 -11.77 4.35 -10.84
C ILE A 445 -12.50 5.65 -10.61
N ILE A 446 -12.58 6.09 -9.35
CA ILE A 446 -12.97 7.44 -9.01
C ILE A 446 -11.71 8.27 -8.83
N GLU A 447 -11.33 9.06 -9.82
CA GLU A 447 -10.07 9.81 -9.83
C GLU A 447 -10.17 11.22 -9.24
N THR A 448 -11.39 11.77 -9.09
CA THR A 448 -11.57 13.07 -8.42
C THR A 448 -12.77 13.10 -7.46
N ALA A 449 -12.75 14.06 -6.54
CA ALA A 449 -13.86 14.27 -5.61
C ALA A 449 -15.15 14.73 -6.30
N ASN A 450 -15.11 15.11 -7.58
CA ASN A 450 -16.30 15.50 -8.35
C ASN A 450 -16.74 14.44 -9.36
N ASP A 451 -15.88 13.49 -9.67
CA ASP A 451 -16.16 12.40 -10.59
C ASP A 451 -17.36 11.55 -10.14
N VAL A 452 -18.14 11.16 -11.16
CA VAL A 452 -19.33 10.34 -11.12
C VAL A 452 -19.35 9.39 -12.31
N ASP A 453 -18.72 8.22 -12.19
CA ASP A 453 -18.91 7.14 -13.16
C ASP A 453 -20.40 6.78 -13.38
N MET A 454 -20.93 7.18 -14.54
CA MET A 454 -22.33 6.98 -14.90
C MET A 454 -22.50 5.75 -15.78
N TYR A 455 -23.38 4.86 -15.35
CA TYR A 455 -23.73 3.65 -16.07
C TYR A 455 -25.19 3.63 -16.48
N LYS A 456 -25.50 2.98 -17.61
CA LYS A 456 -26.85 2.79 -18.14
C LYS A 456 -27.21 1.31 -18.22
N MET A 457 -28.41 0.96 -17.76
CA MET A 457 -28.97 -0.39 -17.89
C MET A 457 -30.39 -0.36 -18.42
N ASN A 458 -30.78 -1.40 -19.16
CA ASN A 458 -32.14 -1.62 -19.63
C ASN A 458 -32.66 -2.93 -19.03
N THR A 459 -33.84 -2.91 -18.43
CA THR A 459 -34.43 -4.09 -17.78
C THR A 459 -35.88 -4.31 -18.23
N VAL A 460 -36.35 -5.56 -18.27
CA VAL A 460 -37.78 -5.91 -18.42
C VAL A 460 -38.55 -5.83 -17.11
N GLY A 461 -37.92 -5.32 -16.06
CA GLY A 461 -38.45 -5.22 -14.72
C GLY A 461 -38.06 -6.43 -13.88
N GLY A 462 -38.16 -6.24 -12.57
CA GLY A 462 -37.66 -7.19 -11.58
C GLY A 462 -36.60 -6.56 -10.68
N VAL A 463 -35.82 -7.40 -10.01
CA VAL A 463 -34.81 -6.94 -9.05
C VAL A 463 -33.54 -6.51 -9.77
N VAL A 464 -33.10 -5.28 -9.47
CA VAL A 464 -31.75 -4.79 -9.68
C VAL A 464 -30.98 -5.03 -8.39
N ASN A 465 -29.99 -5.92 -8.42
CA ASN A 465 -29.09 -6.19 -7.31
C ASN A 465 -27.67 -5.87 -7.75
N ILE A 466 -27.14 -4.72 -7.35
CA ILE A 466 -25.82 -4.25 -7.79
C ILE A 466 -25.01 -3.86 -6.55
N THR A 467 -23.78 -4.36 -6.47
CA THR A 467 -22.80 -4.03 -5.45
C THR A 467 -21.62 -3.33 -6.11
N VAL A 468 -21.15 -2.25 -5.50
CA VAL A 468 -19.84 -1.65 -5.77
C VAL A 468 -18.94 -1.94 -4.58
N SER A 469 -17.83 -2.60 -4.87
CA SER A 469 -16.80 -2.95 -3.92
C SER A 469 -15.51 -2.18 -4.26
N PRO A 470 -14.99 -1.36 -3.35
CA PRO A 470 -13.65 -0.78 -3.46
C PRO A 470 -12.54 -1.85 -3.48
N ALA A 471 -11.28 -1.41 -3.61
CA ALA A 471 -10.11 -2.29 -3.49
C ALA A 471 -10.18 -3.16 -2.22
N ALA A 472 -9.88 -4.44 -2.34
CA ALA A 472 -9.96 -5.37 -1.21
C ALA A 472 -8.85 -5.13 -0.16
N THR A 473 -7.71 -4.60 -0.60
CA THR A 473 -6.55 -4.28 0.24
C THR A 473 -6.23 -2.80 0.05
N GLY A 474 -6.06 -2.06 1.14
CA GLY A 474 -5.65 -0.64 1.09
C GLY A 474 -6.68 0.31 0.49
N SER A 475 -7.98 0.01 0.57
CA SER A 475 -9.04 0.85 -0.02
C SER A 475 -8.94 2.31 0.44
N ASN A 476 -8.85 3.24 -0.51
CA ASN A 476 -9.03 4.67 -0.24
C ASN A 476 -10.47 5.14 -0.56
N LEU A 477 -11.22 4.38 -1.38
CA LEU A 477 -12.58 4.74 -1.77
C LEU A 477 -13.61 4.31 -0.71
N ASP A 478 -14.39 5.27 -0.21
CA ASP A 478 -15.71 5.03 0.37
C ASP A 478 -16.76 5.23 -0.73
N ALA A 479 -17.44 4.18 -1.17
CA ALA A 479 -18.29 4.21 -2.34
C ALA A 479 -19.74 4.61 -2.01
N GLN A 480 -20.32 5.41 -2.89
CA GLN A 480 -21.75 5.70 -2.94
C GLN A 480 -22.35 5.25 -4.27
N LEU A 481 -23.52 4.62 -4.20
CA LEU A 481 -24.34 4.29 -5.35
C LEU A 481 -25.61 5.14 -5.39
N ILE A 482 -25.97 5.64 -6.57
CA ILE A 482 -27.27 6.29 -6.80
C ILE A 482 -27.91 5.68 -8.05
N LEU A 483 -29.13 5.16 -7.90
CA LEU A 483 -29.93 4.67 -9.01
C LEU A 483 -30.97 5.72 -9.39
N TYR A 484 -30.99 6.10 -10.65
CA TYR A 484 -31.89 7.09 -11.23
C TYR A 484 -32.87 6.49 -12.23
N ARG A 485 -34.02 7.13 -12.33
CA ARG A 485 -34.95 6.98 -13.46
C ARG A 485 -34.44 7.74 -14.70
N PRO A 486 -34.97 7.46 -15.91
CA PRO A 486 -34.58 8.18 -17.13
C PRO A 486 -34.80 9.69 -17.09
N ASN A 487 -35.75 10.15 -16.27
CA ASN A 487 -36.08 11.56 -16.10
C ASN A 487 -35.18 12.29 -15.09
N GLY A 488 -34.11 11.66 -14.60
CA GLY A 488 -33.18 12.26 -13.63
C GLY A 488 -33.64 12.16 -12.17
N THR A 489 -34.82 11.61 -11.88
CA THR A 489 -35.27 11.44 -10.49
C THR A 489 -34.50 10.31 -9.81
N VAL A 490 -33.92 10.58 -8.64
CA VAL A 490 -33.31 9.56 -7.78
C VAL A 490 -34.37 8.54 -7.37
N LEU A 491 -34.09 7.27 -7.63
CA LEU A 491 -34.91 6.14 -7.18
C LEU A 491 -34.45 5.62 -5.81
N THR A 492 -33.13 5.49 -5.63
CA THR A 492 -32.53 5.12 -4.34
C THR A 492 -31.06 5.51 -4.31
N THR A 493 -30.54 5.75 -3.11
CA THR A 493 -29.12 5.98 -2.83
C THR A 493 -28.65 4.95 -1.80
N SER A 494 -27.40 4.51 -1.91
CA SER A 494 -26.74 3.63 -0.95
C SER A 494 -25.36 4.19 -0.63
N ALA A 495 -25.13 4.51 0.64
CA ALA A 495 -23.86 4.96 1.20
C ALA A 495 -23.82 4.47 2.67
N PRO A 496 -23.52 3.19 2.91
CA PRO A 496 -23.61 2.61 4.24
C PRO A 496 -22.57 3.19 5.20
N ALA A 497 -22.98 3.79 6.32
CA ALA A 497 -22.07 4.48 7.25
C ALA A 497 -21.02 3.59 7.96
N ALA A 498 -21.11 2.26 7.82
CA ALA A 498 -20.20 1.29 8.44
C ALA A 498 -19.53 0.36 7.43
N LYS A 499 -19.57 0.69 6.13
CA LYS A 499 -18.93 -0.07 5.05
C LYS A 499 -18.44 0.89 3.97
N LEU A 500 -17.29 0.57 3.38
CA LEU A 500 -16.79 1.27 2.19
C LEU A 500 -17.50 0.81 0.90
N ALA A 501 -18.06 -0.40 0.90
CA ALA A 501 -18.84 -0.93 -0.22
C ALA A 501 -20.31 -0.48 -0.14
N ALA A 502 -20.90 -0.21 -1.31
CA ALA A 502 -22.30 0.14 -1.45
C ALA A 502 -23.08 -0.92 -2.22
N ASN A 503 -24.34 -1.16 -1.84
CA ASN A 503 -25.22 -2.10 -2.52
C ASN A 503 -26.61 -1.49 -2.75
N ILE A 504 -27.16 -1.72 -3.93
CA ILE A 504 -28.56 -1.47 -4.27
C ILE A 504 -29.23 -2.82 -4.51
N ASN A 505 -30.35 -3.05 -3.82
CA ASN A 505 -31.26 -4.16 -4.06
C ASN A 505 -32.68 -3.61 -4.19
N LYS A 506 -33.15 -3.42 -5.43
CA LYS A 506 -34.39 -2.69 -5.72
C LYS A 506 -35.19 -3.35 -6.83
N ALA A 507 -36.46 -3.66 -6.56
CA ALA A 507 -37.41 -4.03 -7.61
C ALA A 507 -37.82 -2.78 -8.41
N VAL A 508 -37.71 -2.87 -9.74
CA VAL A 508 -38.03 -1.77 -10.65
C VAL A 508 -38.93 -2.26 -11.80
N PRO A 509 -39.82 -1.41 -12.35
CA PRO A 509 -40.54 -1.71 -13.58
C PRO A 509 -39.59 -1.80 -14.79
N ALA A 510 -40.09 -2.38 -15.88
CA ALA A 510 -39.39 -2.37 -17.17
C ALA A 510 -39.02 -0.95 -17.59
N GLY A 511 -37.80 -0.78 -18.11
CA GLY A 511 -37.31 0.50 -18.58
C GLY A 511 -35.80 0.65 -18.52
N THR A 512 -35.36 1.83 -18.90
CA THR A 512 -33.96 2.28 -18.76
C THR A 512 -33.74 2.86 -17.37
N TYR A 513 -32.57 2.64 -16.79
CA TYR A 513 -32.15 3.25 -15.54
C TYR A 513 -30.67 3.63 -15.62
N TYR A 514 -30.27 4.56 -14.77
CA TYR A 514 -28.89 5.03 -14.68
C TYR A 514 -28.34 4.80 -13.27
N LEU A 515 -27.15 4.21 -13.18
CA LEU A 515 -26.45 3.96 -11.93
C LEU A 515 -25.22 4.87 -11.89
N ALA A 516 -25.16 5.76 -10.92
CA ALA A 516 -23.97 6.54 -10.62
C ALA A 516 -23.15 5.84 -9.53
N VAL A 517 -21.85 5.72 -9.77
CA VAL A 517 -20.83 5.39 -8.76
C VAL A 517 -20.04 6.66 -8.47
N ARG A 518 -19.72 6.94 -7.20
CA ARG A 518 -18.91 8.10 -6.80
C ARG A 518 -18.36 7.91 -5.39
N GLY A 519 -17.36 8.71 -5.02
CA GLY A 519 -16.94 8.85 -3.63
C GLY A 519 -18.08 9.34 -2.71
N SER A 520 -18.15 8.77 -1.51
CA SER A 520 -19.02 9.15 -0.41
C SER A 520 -18.31 10.13 0.53
N ARG A 521 -19.02 10.59 1.56
CA ARG A 521 -18.43 11.22 2.75
C ARG A 521 -18.91 10.47 3.98
N HIS A 522 -18.12 10.48 5.04
CA HIS A 522 -18.56 10.00 6.34
C HIS A 522 -18.85 11.17 7.25
N SER A 523 -20.03 11.17 7.86
CA SER A 523 -20.46 12.29 8.70
C SER A 523 -19.96 12.09 10.12
N MET A 524 -19.62 13.19 10.81
CA MET A 524 -19.25 13.17 12.21
C MET A 524 -20.33 12.52 13.08
N VAL A 525 -19.93 11.55 13.92
CA VAL A 525 -20.78 10.90 14.93
C VAL A 525 -20.00 10.71 16.22
N GLY A 526 -20.33 11.48 17.26
CA GLY A 526 -19.67 11.38 18.55
C GLY A 526 -18.18 11.75 18.47
N SER A 527 -17.30 10.79 18.80
CA SER A 527 -15.84 10.94 18.72
C SER A 527 -15.25 10.59 17.35
N ASP A 528 -16.07 10.09 16.43
CA ASP A 528 -15.70 9.94 15.03
C ASP A 528 -15.97 11.27 14.32
N TYR A 529 -14.90 11.94 13.87
CA TYR A 529 -15.01 13.25 13.23
C TYR A 529 -15.45 13.17 11.76
N GLY A 530 -15.56 11.97 11.20
CA GLY A 530 -15.87 11.78 9.79
C GLY A 530 -14.76 12.22 8.86
N TYR A 531 -14.99 12.04 7.57
CA TYR A 531 -14.07 12.45 6.51
C TYR A 531 -14.84 12.96 5.29
N PRO A 532 -14.29 13.96 4.57
CA PRO A 532 -14.93 14.52 3.39
C PRO A 532 -14.88 13.56 2.18
N LYS A 533 -15.69 13.87 1.16
CA LYS A 533 -15.58 13.21 -0.17
C LYS A 533 -14.20 13.41 -0.82
N TYR A 534 -13.49 14.47 -0.45
CA TYR A 534 -12.20 14.88 -1.01
C TYR A 534 -11.24 13.70 -1.26
N GLY A 535 -10.97 12.88 -0.24
CA GLY A 535 -10.04 11.76 -0.32
C GLY A 535 -10.69 10.42 -0.67
N SER A 536 -12.00 10.38 -0.87
CA SER A 536 -12.74 9.14 -1.21
C SER A 536 -12.64 8.86 -2.70
N LEU A 537 -11.42 8.56 -3.12
CA LEU A 537 -10.97 8.26 -4.48
C LEU A 537 -10.45 6.82 -4.49
N GLY A 538 -10.43 6.18 -5.64
CA GLY A 538 -9.92 4.80 -5.69
C GLY A 538 -10.55 3.94 -6.76
N GLN A 539 -10.02 2.74 -6.93
CA GLN A 539 -10.61 1.76 -7.84
C GLN A 539 -11.81 1.06 -7.20
N TYR A 540 -12.70 0.56 -8.04
CA TYR A 540 -13.82 -0.27 -7.60
C TYR A 540 -14.23 -1.31 -8.63
N GLN A 541 -14.97 -2.31 -8.16
CA GLN A 541 -15.61 -3.33 -8.97
C GLN A 541 -17.13 -3.28 -8.78
N VAL A 542 -17.86 -3.15 -9.89
CA VAL A 542 -19.30 -3.38 -9.97
C VAL A 542 -19.55 -4.86 -10.18
N THR A 543 -20.38 -5.44 -9.31
CA THR A 543 -20.89 -6.81 -9.43
C THR A 543 -22.40 -6.86 -9.22
N GLY A 544 -23.03 -7.96 -9.63
CA GLY A 544 -24.45 -8.19 -9.38
C GLY A 544 -25.24 -8.55 -10.63
N SER A 545 -26.53 -8.25 -10.66
CA SER A 545 -27.43 -8.64 -11.74
C SER A 545 -28.67 -7.74 -11.87
N TYR A 546 -29.27 -7.75 -13.06
CA TYR A 546 -30.58 -7.21 -13.34
C TYR A 546 -31.22 -8.06 -14.45
N VAL A 547 -32.55 -8.09 -14.55
CA VAL A 547 -33.24 -8.87 -15.58
C VAL A 547 -33.15 -8.14 -16.92
N LYS A 548 -32.43 -8.71 -17.89
CA LYS A 548 -32.27 -8.13 -19.24
C LYS A 548 -33.51 -8.37 -20.14
N PRO A 549 -33.73 -7.53 -21.17
CA PRO A 549 -34.69 -7.78 -22.23
C PRO A 549 -34.46 -9.05 -23.04
#